data_AF-A0AAV9QV60-F1
#
_entry.id   AF-A0AAV9QV60-F1
#
_cell.length_a   1.000
_cell.length_b   1.000
_cell.length_c   1.000
_cell.angle_alpha   90.00
_cell.angle_beta   90.00
_cell.angle_gamma   90.00
#
_symmetry.space_group_name_H-M   'P 1'
#
loop_
_entity.id
_entity.type
_entity.pdbx_description
1 polymer ?
#
loop_
_entity_poly.entity_id
_entity_poly.type
_entity_poly.pdbx_seq_one_letter_code
_entity_poly.pdbx_strand_id
1 'polypeptide(L)'
;MIPTAGFCSQFIRRSTAFPAALRVLRTPRTRQPGLPAAARGIHVDSPPVIPTLTTSYVHGTSSTSLLHDTVAEALLKTVERWPDREAVAFLQDGVRKTFAEFQQDVDRAAVGLLALGLRKGDRLGMWGPNTYEWILFQFATAKAGIIQVSVNPAYQQKEVEYALRKVGCKAIVCPSEFKTQKYCDMLMKICPEIESSSPGDIKSA
;
A
#
# COMPACT_ATOMS: atom_id res chain seq x y z
N MET A 1 -23.28 -1.20 -6.40
CA MET A 1 -23.18 0.27 -6.50
C MET A 1 -21.95 0.68 -5.68
N ILE A 2 -20.78 0.75 -6.33
CA ILE A 2 -19.47 0.82 -5.66
C ILE A 2 -18.67 1.88 -6.44
N PRO A 3 -18.24 3.00 -5.83
CA PRO A 3 -17.61 4.09 -6.57
C PRO A 3 -16.09 3.94 -6.59
N THR A 4 -15.44 4.08 -7.75
CA THR A 4 -13.98 4.09 -7.81
C THR A 4 -13.32 4.93 -8.88
N ALA A 5 -12.17 5.49 -8.52
CA ALA A 5 -11.40 6.44 -9.31
C ALA A 5 -10.03 5.90 -9.69
N GLY A 6 -9.59 6.19 -10.93
CA GLY A 6 -8.20 6.10 -11.37
C GLY A 6 -7.64 7.50 -11.62
N PHE A 7 -6.37 7.75 -11.32
CA PHE A 7 -5.69 8.99 -11.68
C PHE A 7 -4.25 8.75 -12.15
N CYS A 8 -3.87 9.53 -13.17
CA CYS A 8 -2.58 9.60 -13.82
C CYS A 8 -1.60 10.49 -13.03
N SER A 9 -0.30 10.16 -13.07
CA SER A 9 0.76 10.58 -12.13
C SER A 9 1.17 12.07 -12.12
N GLN A 10 0.51 12.96 -12.87
CA GLN A 10 1.05 14.32 -13.10
C GLN A 10 0.53 15.43 -12.17
N PHE A 11 -0.30 15.15 -11.16
CA PHE A 11 -0.96 16.22 -10.38
C PHE A 11 -0.54 16.37 -8.90
N ILE A 12 0.59 15.80 -8.45
CA ILE A 12 1.11 16.00 -7.08
C ILE A 12 1.96 17.28 -6.99
N ARG A 13 1.48 18.42 -7.49
CA ARG A 13 2.10 19.73 -7.26
C ARG A 13 1.07 20.86 -7.38
N ARG A 14 0.18 21.03 -6.39
CA ARG A 14 -0.31 22.34 -5.91
C ARG A 14 -1.37 22.19 -4.80
N SER A 15 -1.05 22.81 -3.67
CA SER A 15 -1.86 23.32 -2.55
C SER A 15 -3.40 23.20 -2.61
N THR A 16 -4.03 22.82 -1.48
CA THR A 16 -4.74 23.76 -0.58
C THR A 16 -5.20 23.07 0.71
N ALA A 17 -5.11 23.82 1.82
CA ALA A 17 -5.52 23.47 3.17
C ALA A 17 -7.05 23.35 3.34
N PHE A 18 -7.52 22.50 4.27
CA PHE A 18 -8.85 22.53 4.89
C PHE A 18 -8.89 21.62 6.16
N PRO A 19 -9.89 21.75 7.05
CA PRO A 19 -9.65 21.94 8.48
C PRO A 19 -9.80 20.66 9.30
N ALA A 20 -9.16 20.70 10.47
CA ALA A 20 -9.21 19.67 11.48
C ALA A 20 -10.58 19.59 12.15
N ALA A 21 -11.25 18.43 12.07
CA ALA A 21 -11.97 17.78 13.17
C ALA A 21 -12.61 16.47 12.69
N LEU A 22 -12.01 15.34 13.03
CA LEU A 22 -12.73 14.07 13.06
C LEU A 22 -12.46 13.38 14.41
N ARG A 23 -13.45 13.42 15.31
CA ARG A 23 -13.45 12.64 16.54
C ARG A 23 -13.73 11.18 16.18
N VAL A 24 -12.69 10.34 16.25
CA VAL A 24 -12.81 8.89 16.18
C VAL A 24 -13.36 8.38 17.51
N LEU A 25 -14.58 7.84 17.51
CA LEU A 25 -15.14 7.10 18.63
C LEU A 25 -14.36 5.79 18.78
N ARG A 26 -13.49 5.74 19.80
CA ARG A 26 -12.84 4.51 20.25
C ARG A 26 -13.83 3.71 21.10
N THR A 27 -14.18 2.51 20.66
CA THR A 27 -14.79 1.51 21.56
C THR A 27 -13.77 1.08 22.61
N PRO A 28 -14.16 0.96 23.90
CA PRO A 28 -13.23 0.60 24.94
C PRO A 28 -12.95 -0.90 24.88
N ARG A 29 -11.72 -1.27 24.53
CA ARG A 29 -11.19 -2.61 24.83
C ARG A 29 -10.95 -2.68 26.35
N THR A 30 -11.55 -3.66 26.99
CA THR A 30 -11.33 -3.99 28.41
C THR A 30 -9.83 -4.21 28.65
N ARG A 31 -9.25 -3.41 29.55
CA ARG A 31 -7.86 -3.54 30.03
C ARG A 31 -7.80 -4.72 31.00
N GLN A 32 -6.88 -5.66 30.78
CA GLN A 32 -6.34 -6.45 31.89
C GLN A 32 -5.23 -5.64 32.57
N PRO A 33 -5.30 -5.36 33.88
CA PRO A 33 -4.24 -4.68 34.60
C PRO A 33 -3.09 -5.67 34.88
N GLY A 34 -1.84 -5.29 34.57
CA GLY A 34 -0.66 -5.95 35.16
C GLY A 34 0.50 -6.31 34.23
N LEU A 35 0.38 -6.24 32.90
CA LEU A 35 1.47 -6.61 32.00
C LEU A 35 2.24 -5.38 31.46
N PRO A 36 3.59 -5.33 31.59
CA PRO A 36 4.40 -4.27 31.01
C PRO A 36 4.26 -4.23 29.49
N ALA A 37 4.35 -3.04 28.91
CA ALA A 37 4.04 -2.76 27.49
C ALA A 37 4.83 -3.60 26.47
N ALA A 38 5.92 -4.24 26.87
CA ALA A 38 6.75 -5.12 26.05
C ALA A 38 6.13 -6.52 25.79
N ALA A 39 5.08 -6.92 26.51
CA ALA A 39 4.52 -8.28 26.45
C ALA A 39 3.29 -8.40 25.52
N ARG A 40 3.34 -7.78 24.33
CA ARG A 40 2.27 -7.91 23.32
C ARG A 40 2.68 -8.80 22.15
N GLY A 41 3.49 -9.81 22.43
CA GLY A 41 3.91 -10.82 21.47
C GLY A 41 2.93 -12.01 21.45
N ILE A 42 2.78 -12.69 20.32
CA ILE A 42 2.23 -14.05 20.28
C ILE A 42 3.34 -14.90 20.89
N HIS A 43 3.17 -15.26 22.16
CA HIS A 43 4.14 -16.09 22.86
C HIS A 43 4.08 -17.51 22.29
N VAL A 44 5.24 -18.16 22.18
CA VAL A 44 5.29 -19.58 21.79
C VAL A 44 5.52 -20.38 23.07
N ASP A 45 4.62 -21.32 23.37
CA ASP A 45 4.54 -21.96 24.70
C ASP A 45 5.72 -22.88 25.05
N SER A 46 6.61 -23.17 24.10
CA SER A 46 7.79 -24.03 24.30
C SER A 46 9.10 -23.33 23.94
N PRO A 47 10.18 -23.56 24.70
CA PRO A 47 11.49 -22.97 24.42
C PRO A 47 12.02 -23.41 23.05
N PRO A 48 12.69 -22.50 22.30
CA PRO A 48 13.26 -22.81 20.99
C PRO A 48 14.31 -23.93 21.10
N VAL A 49 14.13 -24.98 20.33
CA VAL A 49 15.15 -26.02 20.13
C VAL A 49 15.96 -25.64 18.89
N ILE A 50 17.30 -25.68 18.99
CA ILE A 50 18.18 -25.56 17.81
C ILE A 50 18.36 -26.98 17.25
N PRO A 51 17.74 -27.32 16.12
CA PRO A 51 17.82 -28.66 15.57
C PRO A 51 19.13 -28.85 14.79
N THR A 52 19.74 -30.03 14.89
CA THR A 52 20.80 -30.44 13.99
C THR A 52 20.20 -30.69 12.60
N LEU A 53 20.59 -29.88 11.61
CA LEU A 53 20.03 -29.92 10.27
C LEU A 53 20.59 -31.13 9.49
N THR A 54 19.84 -32.24 9.47
CA THR A 54 20.13 -33.44 8.65
C THR A 54 19.21 -33.59 7.43
N THR A 55 18.14 -32.79 7.36
CA THR A 55 17.18 -32.74 6.24
C THR A 55 16.97 -31.28 5.81
N SER A 56 16.37 -31.08 4.63
CA SER A 56 16.00 -29.75 4.12
C SER A 56 14.74 -29.16 4.77
N TYR A 57 14.06 -29.91 5.64
CA TYR A 57 12.84 -29.48 6.31
C TYR A 57 13.03 -29.41 7.82
N VAL A 58 12.71 -28.26 8.40
CA VAL A 58 12.84 -28.00 9.82
C VAL A 58 11.69 -27.13 10.32
N HIS A 59 11.19 -27.41 11.51
CA HIS A 59 10.22 -26.57 12.21
C HIS A 59 10.63 -26.46 13.68
N GLY A 60 10.25 -25.36 14.34
CA GLY A 60 10.57 -25.14 15.75
C GLY A 60 9.93 -23.88 16.28
N THR A 61 9.87 -23.76 17.60
CA THR A 61 9.44 -22.54 18.27
C THR A 61 10.58 -21.51 18.27
N SER A 62 10.25 -20.23 18.38
CA SER A 62 11.21 -19.12 18.46
C SER A 62 11.06 -18.42 19.81
N SER A 63 12.17 -18.08 20.47
CA SER A 63 12.14 -17.19 21.65
C SER A 63 11.83 -15.74 21.29
N THR A 64 12.03 -15.38 20.01
CA THR A 64 11.67 -14.06 19.48
C THR A 64 10.20 -14.07 19.11
N SER A 65 9.39 -13.26 19.79
CA SER A 65 7.99 -13.12 19.46
C SER A 65 7.77 -12.33 18.18
N LEU A 66 6.66 -12.61 17.49
CA LEU A 66 6.25 -11.88 16.31
C LEU A 66 5.84 -10.45 16.65
N LEU A 67 6.25 -9.52 15.78
CA LEU A 67 5.80 -8.13 15.83
C LEU A 67 4.34 -8.05 15.38
N HIS A 68 3.56 -7.21 16.06
CA HIS A 68 2.14 -6.98 15.75
C HIS A 68 1.93 -5.69 14.96
N ASP A 69 3.02 -5.02 14.64
CA ASP A 69 3.00 -3.75 13.93
C ASP A 69 2.58 -3.99 12.48
N THR A 70 1.66 -3.17 12.01
CA THR A 70 1.41 -3.02 10.58
C THR A 70 2.61 -2.39 9.89
N VAL A 71 2.72 -2.57 8.58
CA VAL A 71 3.78 -1.95 7.76
C VAL A 71 3.84 -0.43 7.96
N ALA A 72 2.68 0.23 8.11
CA ALA A 72 2.61 1.67 8.38
C ALA A 72 3.12 2.05 9.78
N GLU A 73 2.81 1.25 10.81
CA GLU A 73 3.33 1.47 12.17
C GLU A 73 4.84 1.23 12.25
N ALA A 74 5.36 0.23 11.53
CA ALA A 74 6.80 -0.02 11.43
C ALA A 74 7.54 1.18 10.79
N LEU A 75 6.98 1.80 9.75
CA LEU A 75 7.54 3.02 9.17
C LEU A 75 7.54 4.17 10.18
N LEU A 76 6.41 4.43 10.85
CA LEU A 76 6.30 5.51 11.85
C LEU A 76 7.34 5.37 12.96
N LYS A 77 7.50 4.17 13.54
CA LYS A 77 8.52 3.90 14.57
C LYS A 77 9.94 4.12 14.04
N THR A 78 10.18 3.82 12.76
CA THR A 78 11.49 4.04 12.14
C THR A 78 11.77 5.52 11.95
N VAL A 79 10.77 6.30 11.52
CA VAL A 79 10.83 7.76 11.38
C VAL A 79 11.11 8.42 12.73
N GLU A 80 10.43 7.99 13.80
CA GLU A 80 10.67 8.49 15.16
C GLU A 80 12.13 8.30 15.61
N ARG A 81 12.76 7.20 15.18
CA ARG A 81 14.13 6.85 15.59
C ARG A 81 15.20 7.47 14.69
N TRP A 82 14.93 7.56 13.39
CA TRP A 82 15.92 7.90 12.36
C TRP A 82 15.35 8.79 11.24
N PRO A 83 14.82 9.98 11.54
CA PRO A 83 14.07 10.78 10.58
C PRO A 83 14.90 11.19 9.36
N ASP A 84 16.17 11.55 9.57
CA ASP A 84 17.07 12.11 8.55
C ASP A 84 17.88 11.04 7.79
N ARG A 85 17.75 9.75 8.14
CA ARG A 85 18.43 8.69 7.40
C ARG A 85 17.73 8.43 6.08
N GLU A 86 18.51 8.14 5.04
CA GLU A 86 17.99 7.73 3.73
C GLU A 86 17.16 6.44 3.86
N ALA A 87 15.92 6.49 3.39
CA ALA A 87 14.97 5.38 3.42
C ALA A 87 14.87 4.69 2.07
N VAL A 88 14.83 5.46 0.99
CA VAL A 88 14.71 4.95 -0.38
C VAL A 88 15.57 5.77 -1.34
N ALA A 89 16.15 5.08 -2.32
CA ALA A 89 16.95 5.67 -3.38
C ALA A 89 16.65 4.98 -4.72
N PHE A 90 16.07 5.72 -5.67
CA PHE A 90 15.83 5.32 -7.06
C PHE A 90 16.74 6.14 -7.96
N LEU A 91 17.90 5.56 -8.31
CA LEU A 91 18.99 6.28 -8.97
C LEU A 91 18.64 6.78 -10.37
N GLN A 92 17.89 5.99 -11.14
CA GLN A 92 17.51 6.33 -12.52
C GLN A 92 16.60 7.57 -12.55
N ASP A 93 15.71 7.69 -11.56
CA ASP A 93 14.74 8.78 -11.46
C ASP A 93 15.28 9.97 -10.61
N GLY A 94 16.50 9.86 -10.09
CA GLY A 94 17.09 10.87 -9.21
C GLY A 94 16.37 11.04 -7.87
N VAL A 95 15.57 10.06 -7.45
CA VAL A 95 14.79 10.14 -6.21
C VAL A 95 15.63 9.60 -5.06
N ARG A 96 15.86 10.44 -4.04
CA ARG A 96 16.37 10.05 -2.73
C ARG A 96 15.47 10.68 -1.68
N LYS A 97 15.08 9.90 -0.68
CA LYS A 97 14.19 10.36 0.39
C LYS A 97 14.71 9.90 1.74
N THR A 98 14.69 10.79 2.72
CA THR A 98 14.83 10.39 4.12
C THR A 98 13.57 9.67 4.60
N PHE A 99 13.64 9.00 5.76
CA PHE A 99 12.45 8.39 6.37
C PHE A 99 11.34 9.42 6.60
N ALA A 100 11.67 10.62 7.10
CA ALA A 100 10.69 11.67 7.32
C ALA A 100 10.01 12.13 6.03
N GLU A 101 10.78 12.33 4.96
CA GLU A 101 10.21 12.73 3.65
C GLU A 101 9.36 11.61 3.03
N PHE A 102 9.82 10.36 3.12
CA PHE A 102 9.04 9.21 2.63
C PHE A 102 7.72 9.07 3.39
N GLN A 103 7.72 9.24 4.72
CA GLN A 103 6.50 9.23 5.52
C GLN A 103 5.51 10.32 5.10
N GLN A 104 5.99 11.53 4.80
CA GLN A 104 5.14 12.60 4.28
C GLN A 104 4.52 12.24 2.93
N ASP A 105 5.30 11.62 2.04
CA ASP A 105 4.80 11.18 0.73
C ASP A 105 3.73 10.08 0.92
N VAL A 106 3.99 9.11 1.78
CA VAL A 106 3.04 8.04 2.17
C VAL A 106 1.75 8.62 2.72
N ASP A 107 1.82 9.64 3.57
CA ASP A 107 0.64 10.28 4.16
C ASP A 107 -0.22 10.98 3.12
N ARG A 108 0.42 11.73 2.21
CA ARG A 108 -0.29 12.39 1.11
C ARG A 108 -0.96 11.38 0.18
N ALA A 109 -0.25 10.31 -0.17
CA ALA A 109 -0.80 9.25 -1.02
C ALA A 109 -1.97 8.53 -0.32
N ALA A 110 -1.83 8.19 0.97
CA ALA A 110 -2.90 7.53 1.73
C ALA A 110 -4.15 8.40 1.83
N VAL A 111 -4.00 9.69 2.16
CA VAL A 111 -5.12 10.64 2.18
C VAL A 111 -5.74 10.80 0.79
N GLY A 112 -4.92 10.86 -0.26
CA GLY A 112 -5.40 10.92 -1.64
C GLY A 112 -6.27 9.72 -2.01
N LEU A 113 -5.83 8.49 -1.68
CA LEU A 113 -6.63 7.28 -1.92
C LEU A 113 -7.99 7.31 -1.20
N LEU A 114 -8.01 7.78 0.05
CA LEU A 114 -9.26 7.91 0.81
C LEU A 114 -10.17 9.01 0.22
N ALA A 115 -9.59 10.14 -0.22
CA ALA A 115 -10.31 11.21 -0.89
C ALA A 115 -10.92 10.77 -2.23
N LEU A 116 -10.27 9.83 -2.93
CA LEU A 116 -10.80 9.15 -4.12
C LEU A 116 -11.94 8.16 -3.80
N GLY A 117 -12.33 8.01 -2.54
CA GLY A 117 -13.44 7.15 -2.11
C GLY A 117 -13.06 5.69 -1.92
N LEU A 118 -11.76 5.34 -1.92
CA LEU A 118 -11.33 4.02 -1.46
C LEU A 118 -11.49 3.92 0.06
N ARG A 119 -11.81 2.71 0.51
CA ARG A 119 -12.08 2.38 1.91
C ARG A 119 -11.23 1.18 2.32
N LYS A 120 -11.13 0.97 3.63
CA LYS A 120 -10.49 -0.21 4.19
C LYS A 120 -11.08 -1.49 3.58
N GLY A 121 -10.21 -2.38 3.10
CA GLY A 121 -10.59 -3.63 2.44
C GLY A 121 -10.80 -3.52 0.93
N ASP A 122 -10.86 -2.31 0.37
CA ASP A 122 -10.86 -2.11 -1.08
C ASP A 122 -9.51 -2.55 -1.67
N ARG A 123 -9.50 -2.88 -2.97
CA ARG A 123 -8.31 -3.36 -3.68
C ARG A 123 -7.82 -2.33 -4.69
N LEU A 124 -6.53 -2.02 -4.64
CA LEU A 124 -5.85 -1.12 -5.56
C LEU A 124 -4.85 -1.93 -6.40
N GLY A 125 -5.06 -2.01 -7.71
CA GLY A 125 -4.10 -2.61 -8.64
C GLY A 125 -2.88 -1.71 -8.78
N MET A 126 -1.67 -2.26 -8.59
CA MET A 126 -0.42 -1.62 -8.96
C MET A 126 0.13 -2.31 -10.20
N TRP A 127 0.06 -1.63 -11.34
CA TRP A 127 0.42 -2.18 -12.64
C TRP A 127 1.50 -1.32 -13.30
N GLY A 128 2.75 -1.73 -13.16
CA GLY A 128 3.87 -0.95 -13.69
C GLY A 128 5.23 -1.46 -13.23
N PRO A 129 6.31 -0.80 -13.69
CA PRO A 129 7.67 -1.13 -13.31
C PRO A 129 7.94 -0.85 -11.81
N ASN A 130 9.11 -1.29 -11.35
CA ASN A 130 9.60 -1.03 -9.98
C ASN A 130 10.09 0.42 -9.85
N THR A 131 9.16 1.38 -9.77
CA THR A 131 9.44 2.80 -9.55
C THR A 131 9.24 3.20 -8.10
N TYR A 132 9.56 4.44 -7.77
CA TYR A 132 9.28 5.03 -6.47
C TYR A 132 7.80 4.91 -6.07
N GLU A 133 6.89 5.10 -7.02
CA GLU A 133 5.44 4.98 -6.78
C GLU A 133 5.06 3.58 -6.28
N TRP A 134 5.77 2.54 -6.72
CA TRP A 134 5.47 1.16 -6.30
C TRP A 134 5.63 0.99 -4.79
N ILE A 135 6.77 1.41 -4.22
CA ILE A 135 7.00 1.33 -2.78
C ILE A 135 6.15 2.37 -2.02
N LEU A 136 5.96 3.55 -2.59
CA LEU A 136 5.09 4.58 -2.01
C LEU A 136 3.67 4.05 -1.81
N PHE A 137 3.07 3.46 -2.86
CA PHE A 137 1.71 2.92 -2.77
C PHE A 137 1.63 1.70 -1.87
N GLN A 138 2.68 0.88 -1.76
CA GLN A 138 2.71 -0.24 -0.82
C GLN A 138 2.52 0.23 0.64
N PHE A 139 3.23 1.29 1.05
CA PHE A 139 3.06 1.86 2.39
C PHE A 139 1.77 2.66 2.52
N ALA A 140 1.38 3.42 1.49
CA ALA A 140 0.16 4.23 1.50
C ALA A 140 -1.10 3.37 1.60
N THR A 141 -1.20 2.28 0.83
CA THR A 141 -2.34 1.35 0.90
C THR A 141 -2.37 0.64 2.24
N ALA A 142 -1.21 0.19 2.75
CA ALA A 142 -1.13 -0.41 4.08
C ALA A 142 -1.62 0.56 5.17
N LYS A 143 -1.22 1.84 5.10
CA LYS A 143 -1.67 2.89 6.02
C LYS A 143 -3.17 3.17 5.92
N ALA A 144 -3.73 3.19 4.71
CA ALA A 144 -5.15 3.40 4.46
C ALA A 144 -6.02 2.15 4.72
N GLY A 145 -5.40 0.98 4.99
CA GLY A 145 -6.10 -0.30 5.11
C GLY A 145 -6.63 -0.83 3.76
N ILE A 146 -6.08 -0.36 2.65
CA ILE A 146 -6.36 -0.80 1.29
C ILE A 146 -5.43 -1.97 0.94
N ILE A 147 -5.93 -2.93 0.18
CA ILE A 147 -5.18 -4.10 -0.26
C ILE A 147 -4.50 -3.76 -1.59
N GLN A 148 -3.17 -3.70 -1.62
CA GLN A 148 -2.44 -3.62 -2.88
C GLN A 148 -2.50 -4.95 -3.62
N VAL A 149 -2.82 -4.90 -4.92
CA VAL A 149 -2.78 -6.03 -5.84
C VAL A 149 -1.65 -5.79 -6.83
N SER A 150 -0.58 -6.58 -6.73
CA SER A 150 0.55 -6.49 -7.67
C SER A 150 0.18 -7.15 -9.00
N VAL A 151 0.08 -6.35 -10.06
CA VAL A 151 -0.26 -6.82 -11.41
C VAL A 151 1.01 -6.91 -12.24
N ASN A 152 1.20 -8.02 -12.97
CA ASN A 152 2.37 -8.21 -13.81
C ASN A 152 2.47 -7.08 -14.86
N PRO A 153 3.54 -6.28 -14.89
CA PRO A 153 3.69 -5.15 -15.80
C PRO A 153 3.70 -5.54 -17.29
N ALA A 154 3.96 -6.81 -17.60
CA ALA A 154 4.01 -7.33 -18.97
C ALA A 154 2.64 -7.76 -19.52
N TYR A 155 1.60 -7.84 -18.67
CA TYR A 155 0.26 -8.20 -19.12
C TYR A 155 -0.20 -7.26 -20.23
N GLN A 156 -0.82 -7.86 -21.24
CA GLN A 156 -1.51 -7.20 -22.32
C GLN A 156 -2.99 -7.05 -21.96
N GLN A 157 -3.72 -6.28 -22.77
CA GLN A 157 -5.09 -5.85 -22.51
C GLN A 157 -6.00 -6.95 -21.94
N LYS A 158 -6.07 -8.14 -22.56
CA LYS A 158 -6.95 -9.23 -22.11
C LYS A 158 -6.58 -9.81 -20.74
N GLU A 159 -5.27 -9.91 -20.47
CA GLU A 159 -4.75 -10.51 -19.24
C GLU A 159 -4.95 -9.56 -18.06
N VAL A 160 -4.72 -8.26 -18.28
CA VAL A 160 -4.95 -7.24 -17.25
C VAL A 160 -6.44 -7.06 -16.97
N GLU A 161 -7.30 -7.03 -18.00
CA GLU A 161 -8.75 -6.98 -17.82
C GLU A 161 -9.23 -8.17 -16.97
N TYR A 162 -8.81 -9.38 -17.34
CA TYR A 162 -9.15 -10.58 -16.59
C TYR A 162 -8.69 -10.48 -15.13
N ALA A 163 -7.45 -10.07 -14.90
CA ALA A 163 -6.89 -9.95 -13.55
C ALA A 163 -7.64 -8.92 -12.70
N LEU A 164 -7.90 -7.73 -13.24
CA LEU A 164 -8.60 -6.66 -12.54
C LEU A 164 -10.03 -7.07 -12.18
N ARG A 165 -10.76 -7.70 -13.12
CA ARG A 165 -12.11 -8.20 -12.90
C ARG A 165 -12.14 -9.33 -11.88
N LYS A 166 -11.26 -10.33 -12.05
CA LYS A 166 -11.21 -11.53 -11.20
C LYS A 166 -10.88 -11.18 -9.75
N VAL A 167 -9.93 -10.27 -9.56
CA VAL A 167 -9.55 -9.79 -8.22
C VAL A 167 -10.56 -8.76 -7.71
N GLY A 168 -11.34 -8.13 -8.58
CA GLY A 168 -12.27 -7.07 -8.21
C GLY A 168 -11.51 -5.84 -7.72
N CYS A 169 -10.48 -5.44 -8.46
CA CYS A 169 -9.76 -4.20 -8.22
C CYS A 169 -10.74 -3.04 -8.35
N LYS A 170 -10.69 -2.15 -7.38
CA LYS A 170 -11.54 -0.99 -7.32
C LYS A 170 -10.87 0.12 -8.15
N ALA A 171 -9.59 0.35 -7.95
CA ALA A 171 -8.80 1.34 -8.67
C ALA A 171 -7.50 0.71 -9.19
N ILE A 172 -6.83 1.41 -10.09
CA ILE A 172 -5.52 1.02 -10.62
C ILE A 172 -4.57 2.22 -10.66
N VAL A 173 -3.31 1.97 -10.33
CA VAL A 173 -2.18 2.88 -10.52
C VAL A 173 -1.27 2.26 -11.57
N CYS A 174 -0.94 3.04 -12.60
CA CYS A 174 0.03 2.67 -13.62
C CYS A 174 0.72 3.94 -14.16
N PRO A 175 1.95 3.84 -14.70
CA PRO A 175 2.51 4.92 -15.50
C PRO A 175 1.70 5.09 -16.79
N SER A 176 1.89 6.19 -17.52
CA SER A 176 1.29 6.33 -18.86
C SER A 176 1.85 5.31 -19.84
N GLU A 177 3.17 5.15 -19.83
CA GLU A 177 3.92 4.24 -20.70
C GLU A 177 5.21 3.75 -20.01
N PHE A 178 5.73 2.61 -20.45
CA PHE A 178 7.07 2.12 -20.10
C PHE A 178 7.59 1.19 -21.19
N LYS A 179 8.77 1.49 -21.76
CA LYS A 179 9.31 0.80 -22.93
C LYS A 179 8.27 0.78 -24.07
N THR A 180 7.85 -0.39 -24.52
CA THR A 180 6.83 -0.55 -25.58
C THR A 180 5.40 -0.60 -25.04
N GLN A 181 5.20 -0.63 -23.72
CA GLN A 181 3.89 -0.75 -23.10
C GLN A 181 3.23 0.62 -22.97
N LYS A 182 2.01 0.75 -23.50
CA LYS A 182 1.15 1.94 -23.33
C LYS A 182 -0.03 1.58 -22.43
N TYR A 183 0.14 1.80 -21.12
CA TYR A 183 -0.80 1.34 -20.10
C TYR A 183 -2.14 2.08 -20.20
N CYS A 184 -2.11 3.41 -20.34
CA CYS A 184 -3.33 4.20 -20.49
C CYS A 184 -4.13 3.79 -21.74
N ASP A 185 -3.47 3.55 -22.88
CA ASP A 185 -4.13 3.09 -24.10
C ASP A 185 -4.84 1.75 -23.91
N MET A 186 -4.23 0.81 -23.18
CA MET A 186 -4.86 -0.46 -22.85
C MET A 186 -6.05 -0.27 -21.91
N LEU A 187 -5.94 0.60 -20.90
CA LEU A 187 -7.04 0.92 -19.99
C LEU A 187 -8.21 1.60 -20.70
N MET A 188 -7.95 2.53 -21.62
CA MET A 188 -9.02 3.17 -22.41
C MET A 188 -9.75 2.17 -23.31
N LYS A 189 -9.10 1.10 -23.76
CA LYS A 189 -9.79 0.02 -24.48
C LYS A 189 -10.61 -0.89 -23.57
N ILE A 190 -10.21 -1.04 -22.31
CA ILE A 190 -10.92 -1.85 -21.30
C ILE A 190 -12.12 -1.08 -20.72
N CYS A 191 -11.93 0.21 -20.45
CA CYS A 191 -12.93 1.13 -19.91
C CYS A 191 -13.01 2.38 -20.81
N PRO A 192 -13.69 2.31 -21.97
CA PRO A 192 -13.82 3.45 -22.89
C PRO A 192 -14.45 4.70 -22.26
N GLU A 193 -15.24 4.53 -21.20
CA GLU A 193 -15.86 5.63 -20.49
C GLU A 193 -14.89 6.43 -19.59
N ILE A 194 -13.62 6.03 -19.47
CA ILE A 194 -12.62 6.72 -18.63
C ILE A 194 -12.54 8.23 -18.93
N GLU A 195 -12.65 8.63 -20.20
CA GLU A 195 -12.52 10.03 -20.61
C GLU A 195 -13.75 10.88 -20.27
N SER A 196 -14.93 10.26 -20.26
CA SER A 196 -16.21 10.96 -20.08
C SER A 196 -16.81 10.79 -18.68
N SER A 197 -16.25 9.89 -17.88
CA SER A 197 -16.73 9.60 -16.52
C SER A 197 -16.08 10.51 -15.50
N SER A 198 -16.86 10.89 -14.48
CA SER A 198 -16.28 11.51 -13.29
C SER A 198 -15.57 10.46 -12.42
N PRO A 199 -14.57 10.86 -11.62
CA PRO A 199 -13.94 9.96 -10.66
C PRO A 199 -14.99 9.28 -9.78
N GLY A 200 -15.05 7.95 -9.81
CA GLY A 200 -16.07 7.19 -9.08
C GLY A 200 -17.10 6.49 -9.96
N ASP A 201 -17.32 6.95 -11.20
CA ASP A 201 -18.46 6.54 -12.04
C ASP A 201 -18.12 5.53 -13.14
N ILE A 202 -16.89 5.02 -13.18
CA ILE A 202 -16.48 3.98 -14.13
C ILE A 202 -17.22 2.67 -13.79
N LYS A 203 -17.89 2.08 -14.80
CA LYS A 203 -18.70 0.86 -14.64
C LYS A 203 -18.05 -0.37 -15.26
N SER A 204 -17.21 -0.16 -16.28
CA SER A 204 -16.40 -1.18 -16.93
C SER A 204 -15.29 -1.65 -16.01
N ALA A 205 -15.08 -2.96 -16.03
CA ALA A 205 -14.02 -3.73 -15.42
C ALA A 205 -13.96 -5.04 -16.18
#